data_AF-A0A923PZF1-F1
#
_entry.id   AF-A0A923PZF1-F1
#
_cell.length_a   1.000
_cell.length_b   1.000
_cell.length_c   1.000
_cell.angle_alpha   90.00
_cell.angle_beta   90.00
_cell.angle_gamma   90.00
#
_symmetry.space_group_name_H-M   'P 1'
#
loop_
_entity.id
_entity.type
_entity.pdbx_description
1 polymer ?
#
loop_
_entity_poly.entity_id
_entity_poly.type
_entity_poly.pdbx_seq_one_letter_code
_entity_poly.pdbx_strand_id
1 'polypeptide(L)'
;MNILSQASALNPGSDLWIVPDFSNSKWTQKLDWYLNFQMIKASRHLAPELRNYTLYVQRETGLPSFDPSAAAPQALMITSEVYLPNKWVVMVPASENF
;
A
#
# COMPACT_ATOMS: atom_id res chain seq x y z
N MET A 1 12.75 -5.83 19.32
CA MET A 1 12.42 -6.28 17.96
C MET A 1 11.07 -6.97 18.02
N ASN A 2 10.05 -6.40 17.41
CA ASN A 2 8.74 -7.05 17.33
C ASN A 2 8.72 -7.86 16.04
N ILE A 3 8.70 -9.19 16.15
CA ILE A 3 8.59 -10.09 14.99
C ILE A 3 7.13 -10.03 14.55
N LEU A 4 6.88 -9.49 13.35
CA LEU A 4 5.55 -9.48 12.73
C LEU A 4 5.18 -10.92 12.36
N SER A 5 4.40 -11.59 13.20
CA SER A 5 3.77 -12.86 12.86
C SER A 5 2.41 -12.62 12.22
N GLN A 6 1.96 -13.53 11.34
CA GLN A 6 0.64 -13.48 10.70
C GLN A 6 -0.49 -13.31 11.72
N ALA A 7 -0.36 -13.96 12.88
CA ALA A 7 -1.31 -13.86 13.99
C ALA A 7 -1.39 -12.46 14.62
N SER A 8 -0.33 -11.65 14.49
CA SER A 8 -0.24 -10.31 15.09
C SER A 8 -0.64 -9.18 14.14
N ALA A 9 -0.81 -9.48 12.85
CA ALA A 9 -1.03 -8.47 11.81
C ALA A 9 -2.37 -7.72 11.93
N LEU A 10 -3.34 -8.27 12.68
CA LEU A 10 -4.67 -7.71 12.91
C LEU A 10 -4.97 -7.54 14.41
N ASN A 11 -3.91 -7.38 15.23
CA ASN A 11 -4.08 -7.25 16.67
C ASN A 11 -4.94 -6.00 17.02
N PRO A 12 -5.98 -6.14 17.86
CA PRO A 12 -6.75 -5.01 18.36
C PRO A 12 -5.85 -3.97 19.03
N GLY A 13 -6.07 -2.68 18.74
CA GLY A 13 -5.25 -1.57 19.25
C GLY A 13 -3.91 -1.36 18.53
N SER A 14 -3.62 -2.13 17.48
CA SER A 14 -2.47 -1.85 16.62
C SER A 14 -2.80 -0.72 15.65
N ASP A 15 -1.92 0.28 15.55
CA ASP A 15 -2.11 1.41 14.63
C ASP A 15 -2.09 0.97 13.15
N LEU A 16 -1.39 -0.10 12.83
CA LEU A 16 -1.18 -0.59 11.47
C LEU A 16 -1.66 -2.04 11.34
N TRP A 17 -2.51 -2.27 10.34
CA TRP A 17 -2.92 -3.62 9.91
C TRP A 17 -2.28 -3.95 8.58
N ILE A 18 -1.74 -5.16 8.45
CA ILE A 18 -1.13 -5.64 7.21
C ILE A 18 -2.00 -6.78 6.67
N VAL A 19 -2.43 -6.65 5.42
CA VAL A 19 -3.27 -7.64 4.74
C VAL A 19 -2.64 -8.06 3.42
N PRO A 20 -2.78 -9.32 3.00
CA PRO A 20 -2.33 -9.74 1.67
C PRO A 20 -3.16 -9.11 0.56
N ASP A 21 -2.70 -9.25 -0.67
CA ASP A 21 -3.40 -8.78 -1.85
C ASP A 21 -4.77 -9.44 -2.02
N PHE A 22 -5.60 -8.80 -2.85
CA PHE A 22 -7.01 -9.17 -3.01
C PHE A 22 -7.21 -10.64 -3.45
N SER A 23 -6.33 -11.18 -4.28
CA SER A 23 -6.45 -12.54 -4.82
C SER A 23 -6.24 -13.61 -3.74
N ASN A 24 -5.42 -13.30 -2.74
CA ASN A 24 -4.98 -14.25 -1.72
C ASN A 24 -5.66 -14.06 -0.35
N SER A 25 -6.43 -12.99 -0.15
CA SER A 25 -7.01 -12.65 1.16
C SER A 25 -8.52 -12.39 1.13
N LYS A 26 -9.27 -13.28 1.76
CA LYS A 26 -10.70 -13.07 2.06
C LYS A 26 -10.94 -11.87 2.98
N TRP A 27 -9.97 -11.54 3.85
CA TRP A 27 -10.05 -10.37 4.71
C TRP A 27 -9.98 -9.08 3.89
N THR A 28 -9.07 -9.01 2.93
CA THR A 28 -8.94 -7.86 2.02
C THR A 28 -10.21 -7.70 1.19
N GLN A 29 -10.79 -8.80 0.70
CA GLN A 29 -12.07 -8.78 -0.02
C GLN A 29 -13.22 -8.23 0.84
N LYS A 30 -13.30 -8.67 2.11
CA LYS A 30 -14.32 -8.18 3.04
C LYS A 30 -14.12 -6.70 3.38
N LEU A 31 -12.90 -6.30 3.73
CA LEU A 31 -12.60 -4.90 4.05
C LEU A 31 -12.96 -3.98 2.88
N ASP A 32 -12.59 -4.37 1.66
CA ASP A 32 -12.87 -3.57 0.47
C ASP A 32 -14.38 -3.46 0.20
N TRP A 33 -15.12 -4.57 0.33
CA TRP A 33 -16.56 -4.60 0.06
C TRP A 33 -17.39 -3.89 1.14
N TYR A 34 -17.13 -4.18 2.42
CA TYR A 34 -17.95 -3.66 3.52
C TYR A 34 -17.70 -2.18 3.79
N LEU A 35 -16.45 -1.72 3.64
CA LEU A 35 -16.07 -0.33 3.92
C LEU A 35 -15.96 0.51 2.64
N ASN A 36 -16.16 -0.10 1.48
CA ASN A 36 -16.12 0.56 0.18
C ASN A 36 -14.81 1.34 -0.05
N PHE A 37 -13.68 0.77 0.39
CA PHE A 37 -12.37 1.43 0.31
C PHE A 37 -11.80 1.51 -1.11
N GLN A 38 -12.33 0.73 -2.06
CA GLN A 38 -11.89 0.73 -3.46
C GLN A 38 -10.41 0.35 -3.63
N MET A 39 -9.88 -0.48 -2.73
CA MET A 39 -8.49 -0.96 -2.72
C MET A 39 -8.13 -1.69 -4.02
N ILE A 40 -9.05 -2.46 -4.62
CA ILE A 40 -8.80 -3.12 -5.92
C ILE A 40 -8.61 -2.11 -7.05
N LYS A 41 -9.37 -1.01 -7.02
CA LYS A 41 -9.28 0.02 -8.05
C LYS A 41 -7.98 0.79 -7.89
N ALA A 42 -7.62 1.13 -6.66
CA ALA A 42 -6.37 1.79 -6.33
C ALA A 42 -5.14 0.93 -6.64
N SER A 43 -5.19 -0.39 -6.41
CA SER A 43 -4.06 -1.28 -6.68
C SER A 43 -3.72 -1.44 -8.16
N ARG A 44 -4.66 -1.13 -9.05
CA ARG A 44 -4.47 -1.13 -10.50
C ARG A 44 -4.07 0.24 -11.06
N HIS A 45 -3.88 1.24 -10.18
CA HIS A 45 -3.46 2.56 -10.61
C HIS A 45 -2.03 2.50 -11.15
N LEU A 46 -1.86 2.85 -12.43
CA LEU A 46 -0.55 3.03 -13.03
C LEU A 46 -0.11 4.47 -12.77
N ALA A 47 1.06 4.62 -12.15
CA ALA A 47 1.66 5.92 -11.96
C ALA A 47 1.84 6.60 -13.34
N PRO A 48 1.49 7.89 -13.48
CA PRO A 48 1.68 8.59 -14.73
C PRO A 48 3.17 8.66 -15.07
N GLU A 49 3.50 8.51 -16.34
CA GLU A 49 4.86 8.76 -16.81
C GLU A 49 5.26 10.22 -16.53
N LEU A 50 6.48 10.41 -16.03
CA LEU A 50 7.01 11.75 -15.80
C LEU A 50 7.14 12.48 -17.14
N ARG A 51 6.58 13.70 -17.23
CA ARG A 51 6.73 14.54 -18.41
C ARG A 51 8.18 15.00 -18.57
N ASN A 52 8.63 15.12 -19.82
CA ASN A 52 9.97 15.62 -20.19
C ASN A 52 10.33 16.96 -19.52
N TYR A 53 9.34 17.84 -19.34
CA TYR A 53 9.56 19.14 -18.69
C TYR A 53 9.98 18.99 -17.21
N THR A 54 9.40 18.05 -16.48
CA THR A 54 9.74 17.79 -15.08
C THR A 54 11.18 17.27 -14.96
N LEU A 55 11.57 16.37 -15.87
CA LEU A 55 12.94 15.86 -15.95
C LEU A 55 13.94 16.98 -16.28
N TYR A 56 13.57 17.89 -17.17
CA TYR A 56 14.36 19.08 -17.48
C TYR A 56 14.55 19.98 -16.24
N VAL A 57 13.47 20.35 -15.54
CA VAL A 57 13.55 21.18 -14.33
C VAL A 57 14.40 20.51 -13.26
N GLN A 58 14.23 19.20 -13.05
CA GLN A 58 15.03 18.44 -12.08
C GLN A 58 16.52 18.49 -12.42
N ARG A 59 16.88 18.35 -13.70
CA ARG A 59 18.27 18.44 -14.18
C ARG A 59 18.85 19.84 -13.96
N GLU A 60 18.11 20.90 -14.30
CA GLU A 60 18.58 22.28 -14.18
C GLU A 60 18.71 22.73 -12.72
N THR A 61 17.83 22.25 -11.84
CA THR A 61 17.84 22.60 -10.41
C THR A 61 18.81 21.77 -9.58
N GLY A 62 19.41 20.73 -10.16
CA GLY A 62 20.28 19.80 -9.44
C GLY A 62 19.55 19.00 -8.36
N LEU A 63 18.23 18.87 -8.45
CA LEU A 63 17.44 18.09 -7.51
C LEU A 63 17.83 16.60 -7.61
N PRO A 64 17.84 15.87 -6.47
CA PRO A 64 18.18 14.46 -6.47
C PRO A 64 17.23 13.68 -7.37
N SER A 65 17.76 12.65 -8.03
CA SER A 65 16.95 11.74 -8.84
C SER A 65 16.07 10.87 -7.95
N PHE A 66 14.76 11.09 -8.05
CA PHE A 66 13.77 10.16 -7.58
C PHE A 66 13.47 9.20 -8.72
N ASP A 67 13.81 7.92 -8.54
CA ASP A 67 13.40 6.87 -9.46
C ASP A 67 12.12 6.21 -8.91
N PRO A 68 10.92 6.62 -9.35
CA PRO A 68 9.69 5.96 -8.94
C PRO A 68 9.56 4.53 -9.49
N SER A 69 10.39 4.13 -10.47
CA SER A 69 10.35 2.80 -11.08
C SER A 69 11.09 1.74 -10.26
N ALA A 70 11.98 2.14 -9.35
CA ALA A 70 12.67 1.25 -8.42
C ALA A 70 11.75 0.71 -7.29
N ALA A 71 10.49 1.13 -7.24
CA ALA A 71 9.52 0.64 -6.29
C ALA A 71 9.11 -0.81 -6.65
N ALA A 72 9.61 -1.74 -5.83
CA ALA A 72 9.16 -3.13 -5.70
C ALA A 72 7.60 -3.23 -5.66
N PRO A 73 6.98 -4.42 -5.81
CA PRO A 73 5.54 -4.53 -6.06
C PRO A 73 4.75 -3.72 -5.01
N GLN A 74 3.98 -2.75 -5.51
CA GLN A 74 3.54 -1.60 -4.73
C GLN A 74 2.58 -2.04 -3.63
N ALA A 75 3.05 -1.98 -2.38
CA ALA A 75 2.17 -2.05 -1.24
C ALA A 75 1.21 -0.84 -1.27
N LEU A 76 -0.08 -1.09 -1.13
CA LEU A 76 -1.10 -0.04 -1.11
C LEU A 76 -1.46 0.27 0.35
N MET A 77 -1.25 1.51 0.77
CA MET A 77 -1.66 1.97 2.11
C MET A 77 -2.91 2.84 2.02
N ILE A 78 -3.88 2.57 2.90
CA ILE A 78 -5.06 3.41 3.09
C ILE A 78 -5.18 3.83 4.56
N THR A 79 -5.79 4.99 4.78
CA THR A 79 -6.22 5.39 6.13
C THR A 79 -7.54 4.71 6.48
N SER A 80 -7.64 4.20 7.70
CA SER A 80 -8.79 3.44 8.18
C SER A 80 -9.34 3.90 9.52
N GLU A 81 -8.73 4.91 10.14
CA GLU A 81 -9.02 5.37 11.52
C GLU A 81 -10.50 5.67 11.78
N VAL A 82 -11.21 6.16 10.76
CA VAL A 82 -12.64 6.50 10.86
C VAL A 82 -13.55 5.26 10.87
N TYR A 83 -13.08 4.13 10.35
CA TYR A 83 -13.91 2.95 10.06
C TYR A 83 -13.47 1.68 10.80
N LEU A 84 -12.23 1.63 11.26
CA LEU A 84 -11.61 0.49 11.91
C LEU A 84 -10.83 0.93 13.16
N PRO A 85 -10.57 0.04 14.13
CA PRO A 85 -9.83 0.37 15.36
C PRO A 85 -8.31 0.50 15.15
N ASN A 86 -7.87 0.85 13.93
CA ASN A 86 -6.49 1.05 13.51
C ASN A 86 -6.40 2.28 12.61
N LYS A 87 -5.23 2.92 12.56
CA LYS A 87 -5.02 4.14 11.76
C LYS A 87 -4.85 3.85 10.28
N TRP A 88 -4.15 2.76 9.94
CA TRP A 88 -3.81 2.42 8.56
C TRP A 88 -3.94 0.94 8.27
N VAL A 89 -4.41 0.62 7.07
CA VAL A 89 -4.34 -0.72 6.49
C VAL A 89 -3.36 -0.67 5.32
N VAL A 90 -2.40 -1.61 5.31
CA VAL A 90 -1.46 -1.80 4.21
C VAL A 90 -1.73 -3.14 3.55
N MET A 91 -2.05 -3.10 2.27
CA MET A 91 -2.14 -4.26 1.42
C MET A 91 -0.76 -4.55 0.81
N VAL A 92 -0.21 -5.73 1.07
CA VAL A 92 1.07 -6.18 0.51
C VAL A 92 0.84 -7.28 -0.53
N PRO A 93 1.64 -7.32 -1.61
CA PRO A 93 1.66 -8.45 -2.53
C PRO A 93 1.98 -9.73 -1.77
N ALA A 94 1.20 -10.79 -1.95
CA ALA A 94 1.56 -12.08 -1.38
C ALA A 94 2.90 -12.56 -1.97
N SER A 95 3.89 -12.81 -1.11
CA SER A 95 5.05 -13.63 -1.43
C SER A 95 4.75 -15.07 -1.02
N GLU A 96 5.38 -16.05 -1.68
CA GLU A 96 5.18 -17.49 -1.42
C GLU A 96 5.53 -17.93 0.02
N ASN A 97 6.02 -17.02 0.88
CA ASN A 97 6.49 -17.30 2.25
C ASN A 97 5.72 -16.53 3.34
N PHE A 98 4.41 -16.31 3.19
CA PHE A 98 3.55 -15.83 4.28
C PHE A 98 2.77 -16.96 4.97
#